data_AF-A0AAJ1TWE6-F1
#
_entry.id   AF-A0AAJ1TWE6-F1
#
_cell.length_a   1.000
_cell.length_b   1.000
_cell.length_c   1.000
_cell.angle_alpha   90.00
_cell.angle_beta   90.00
_cell.angle_gamma   90.00
#
_symmetry.space_group_name_H-M   'P 1'
#
loop_
_entity.id
_entity.type
_entity.pdbx_description
1 polymer ?
#
loop_
_entity_poly.entity_id
_entity_poly.type
_entity_poly.pdbx_seq_one_letter_code
_entity_poly.pdbx_strand_id
1 'polypeptide(L)'
;MRMPVLSLLAMFVLVDVGSAAMAAAPTEPRALELAWHRCLREAYAHQPPGQSRAGDERNALDECKAQEDAFVASLMAAGPPDGGRSGTVWARTWAAFVEPLTAWIGGLRR
;
A
#
# COMPACT_ATOMS: atom_id res chain seq x y z
N MET A 1 21.45 -39.87 -29.32
CA MET A 1 22.06 -40.46 -28.10
C MET A 1 23.16 -39.50 -27.66
N ARG A 2 23.29 -38.92 -26.47
CA ARG A 2 22.67 -39.02 -25.14
C ARG A 2 23.06 -37.70 -24.42
N MET A 3 22.09 -36.93 -23.90
CA MET A 3 22.24 -36.28 -22.58
C MET A 3 22.25 -37.40 -21.51
N PRO A 4 22.64 -37.23 -20.22
CA PRO A 4 22.61 -36.04 -19.35
C PRO A 4 23.86 -35.93 -18.40
N VAL A 5 24.04 -34.98 -17.48
CA VAL A 5 23.58 -34.96 -16.06
C VAL A 5 24.27 -33.74 -15.41
N LEU A 6 23.52 -32.67 -15.11
CA LEU A 6 23.09 -32.25 -13.76
C LEU A 6 24.24 -31.83 -12.81
N SER A 7 24.40 -30.52 -12.60
CA SER A 7 24.59 -29.97 -11.25
C SER A 7 24.33 -28.46 -11.23
N LEU A 8 23.12 -28.06 -11.62
CA LEU A 8 22.54 -26.76 -11.31
C LEU A 8 21.47 -27.02 -10.24
N LEU A 9 21.92 -27.25 -9.00
CA LEU A 9 21.07 -27.42 -7.83
C LEU A 9 21.66 -26.59 -6.69
N ALA A 10 21.24 -25.34 -6.62
CA ALA A 10 21.21 -24.56 -5.39
C ALA A 10 19.90 -23.74 -5.41
N MET A 11 18.80 -24.50 -5.38
CA MET A 11 17.49 -24.04 -4.98
C MET A 11 17.45 -24.10 -3.44
N PHE A 12 16.63 -23.25 -2.82
CA PHE A 12 16.33 -23.14 -1.39
C PHE A 12 17.22 -22.20 -0.56
N VAL A 13 16.95 -20.90 -0.69
CA VAL A 13 16.71 -20.11 0.51
C VAL A 13 15.26 -19.68 0.47
N LEU A 14 14.46 -20.36 1.30
CA LEU A 14 13.10 -19.98 1.66
C LEU A 14 13.16 -18.56 2.20
N VAL A 15 12.80 -17.58 1.38
CA VAL A 15 12.38 -16.28 1.90
C VAL A 15 11.13 -16.58 2.71
N ASP A 16 11.24 -16.28 4.01
CA ASP A 16 10.21 -16.38 5.02
C ASP A 16 8.84 -16.05 4.42
N VAL A 17 8.01 -17.08 4.23
CA VAL A 17 6.58 -16.94 3.99
C VAL A 17 6.00 -16.54 5.34
N GLY A 18 6.25 -15.27 5.68
CA GLY A 18 5.71 -14.60 6.84
C GLY A 18 4.21 -14.47 6.66
N SER A 19 3.51 -15.50 7.15
CA SER A 19 2.07 -15.60 7.33
C SER A 19 1.23 -15.34 6.09
N ALA A 20 0.72 -16.44 5.56
CA ALA A 20 -0.62 -16.51 4.99
C ALA A 20 -1.65 -15.93 5.99
N ALA A 21 -1.84 -14.62 6.00
CA ALA A 21 -3.07 -14.00 6.47
C ALA A 21 -4.02 -13.93 5.27
N MET A 22 -4.55 -15.12 4.96
CA MET A 22 -5.82 -15.42 4.31
C MET A 22 -6.27 -14.51 3.16
N ALA A 23 -6.68 -15.16 2.07
CA ALA A 23 -7.76 -14.68 1.22
C ALA A 23 -8.98 -14.40 2.12
N ALA A 24 -9.04 -13.21 2.70
CA ALA A 24 -10.18 -12.75 3.46
C ALA A 24 -11.25 -12.40 2.43
N ALA A 25 -12.45 -12.94 2.67
CA ALA A 25 -13.72 -12.49 2.10
C ALA A 25 -13.72 -10.97 1.90
N PRO A 26 -14.48 -10.41 0.92
CA PRO A 26 -14.50 -8.97 0.62
C PRO A 26 -14.59 -8.22 1.93
N THR A 27 -13.44 -7.71 2.37
CA THR A 27 -13.31 -7.26 3.74
C THR A 27 -13.88 -5.88 3.69
N GLU A 28 -15.00 -5.67 4.40
CA GLU A 28 -15.66 -4.37 4.52
C GLU A 28 -14.60 -3.27 4.60
N PRO A 29 -14.62 -2.24 3.75
CA PRO A 29 -13.57 -1.22 3.69
C PRO A 29 -13.22 -0.64 5.06
N ARG A 30 -14.22 -0.55 5.94
CA ARG A 30 -14.07 -0.12 7.34
C ARG A 30 -13.17 -1.04 8.18
N ALA A 31 -13.23 -2.36 7.97
CA ALA A 31 -12.38 -3.30 8.69
C ALA A 31 -10.92 -3.20 8.21
N LEU A 32 -10.70 -2.98 6.91
CA LEU A 32 -9.37 -2.74 6.35
C LEU A 32 -8.77 -1.40 6.84
N GLU A 33 -9.58 -0.34 6.89
CA GLU A 33 -9.19 0.94 7.46
C GLU A 33 -8.76 0.81 8.93
N LEU A 34 -9.53 0.08 9.74
CA LEU A 34 -9.18 -0.16 11.15
C LEU A 34 -7.91 -0.97 11.31
N ALA A 35 -7.68 -1.96 10.44
CA ALA A 35 -6.44 -2.75 10.43
C ALA A 35 -5.23 -1.89 10.06
N TRP A 36 -5.35 -1.05 9.03
CA TRP A 36 -4.31 -0.11 8.64
C TRP A 36 -3.98 0.89 9.76
N HIS A 37 -5.00 1.51 10.36
CA HIS A 37 -4.81 2.43 11.49
C HIS A 37 -4.21 1.75 12.73
N ARG A 38 -4.51 0.47 12.97
CA ARG A 38 -3.89 -0.29 14.06
C ARG A 38 -2.40 -0.49 13.79
N CYS A 39 -2.04 -0.93 12.58
CA CYS A 39 -0.65 -1.07 12.17
C CYS A 39 0.10 0.25 12.36
N LEU A 40 -0.44 1.37 11.87
CA LEU A 40 0.23 2.68 11.98
C LEU A 40 0.50 3.08 13.43
N ARG A 41 -0.47 2.87 14.34
CA ARG A 41 -0.27 3.18 15.76
C ARG A 41 0.80 2.29 16.39
N GLU A 42 0.81 1.01 16.06
CA GLU A 42 1.78 0.05 16.57
C GLU A 42 3.18 0.35 16.01
N ALA A 43 3.32 0.50 14.69
CA ALA A 43 4.59 0.83 14.03
C ALA A 43 5.16 2.16 14.52
N TYR A 44 4.34 3.19 14.68
CA TYR A 44 4.78 4.49 15.21
C TYR A 44 5.22 4.39 16.68
N ALA A 45 4.53 3.59 17.51
CA ALA A 45 4.88 3.42 18.92
C ALA A 45 6.21 2.69 19.14
N HIS A 46 6.65 1.88 18.17
CA HIS A 46 7.91 1.12 18.24
C HIS A 46 9.06 1.77 17.46
N GLN A 47 8.94 3.04 17.06
CA GLN A 47 10.01 3.71 16.30
C GLN A 47 11.30 3.87 17.13
N PRO A 48 12.48 3.70 16.50
CA PRO A 48 13.76 3.93 17.15
C PRO A 48 13.89 5.37 17.67
N PRO A 49 14.43 5.58 18.88
CA PRO A 49 14.68 6.92 19.38
C PRO A 49 15.76 7.63 18.55
N GLY A 50 15.64 8.96 18.44
CA GLY A 50 16.65 9.81 17.80
C GLY A 50 16.39 10.14 16.33
N GLN A 51 15.26 9.68 15.78
CA GLN A 51 14.80 10.11 14.46
C GLN A 51 13.96 11.39 14.56
N SER A 52 13.79 12.07 13.42
CA SER A 52 12.82 13.17 13.34
C SER A 52 11.42 12.58 13.23
N ARG A 53 10.42 13.32 13.72
CA ARG A 53 9.01 12.96 13.57
C ARG A 53 8.62 12.60 12.14
N ALA A 54 9.13 13.35 11.15
CA ALA A 54 8.86 13.07 9.74
C ALA A 54 9.50 11.74 9.28
N GLY A 55 10.62 11.33 9.87
CA GLY A 55 11.22 10.01 9.66
C GLY A 55 10.38 8.89 10.27
N ASP A 56 9.91 9.10 11.50
CA ASP A 56 9.04 8.14 12.21
C ASP A 56 7.72 7.90 11.47
N GLU A 57 7.11 8.97 10.96
CA GLU A 57 5.89 8.90 10.15
C GLU A 57 6.13 8.09 8.85
N ARG A 58 7.27 8.29 8.19
CA ARG A 58 7.62 7.58 6.95
C ARG A 58 7.90 6.10 7.20
N ASN A 59 8.67 5.77 8.23
CA ASN A 59 8.92 4.37 8.61
C ASN A 59 7.63 3.63 8.94
N ALA A 60 6.72 4.25 9.69
CA ALA A 60 5.44 3.63 10.02
C ALA A 60 4.57 3.39 8.78
N LEU A 61 4.59 4.31 7.80
CA LEU A 61 3.89 4.13 6.53
C LEU A 61 4.53 3.02 5.69
N ASP A 62 5.86 2.98 5.61
CA ASP A 62 6.60 1.95 4.86
C ASP A 62 6.34 0.54 5.44
N GLU A 63 6.32 0.41 6.77
CA GLU A 63 6.02 -0.85 7.45
C GLU A 63 4.56 -1.32 7.22
N CYS A 64 3.62 -0.38 7.18
CA CYS A 64 2.18 -0.67 7.04
C CYS A 64 1.66 -0.65 5.60
N LYS A 65 2.56 -0.71 4.60
CA LYS A 65 2.23 -0.57 3.19
C LYS A 65 1.27 -1.65 2.67
N ALA A 66 1.37 -2.88 3.17
CA ALA A 66 0.51 -3.97 2.75
C ALA A 66 -0.97 -3.76 3.15
N GLN A 67 -1.20 -3.23 4.36
CA GLN A 67 -2.53 -2.90 4.87
C GLN A 67 -3.11 -1.69 4.14
N GLU A 68 -2.27 -0.70 3.82
CA GLU A 68 -2.65 0.43 2.96
C GLU A 68 -3.10 -0.06 1.58
N ASP A 69 -2.31 -0.92 0.94
CA ASP A 69 -2.61 -1.44 -0.40
C ASP A 69 -3.90 -2.25 -0.43
N ALA A 70 -4.15 -3.08 0.59
CA ALA A 70 -5.40 -3.81 0.71
C ALA A 70 -6.60 -2.87 0.88
N PHE A 71 -6.47 -1.83 1.72
CA PHE A 71 -7.52 -0.84 1.91
C PHE A 71 -7.78 -0.04 0.63
N VAL A 72 -6.75 0.48 -0.02
CA VAL A 72 -6.86 1.24 -1.28
C VAL A 72 -7.46 0.36 -2.38
N ALA A 73 -7.02 -0.89 -2.51
CA ALA A 73 -7.60 -1.83 -3.48
C ALA A 73 -9.10 -2.05 -3.22
N SER A 74 -9.53 -2.12 -1.96
CA SER A 74 -10.96 -2.24 -1.61
C SER A 74 -11.77 -1.00 -1.99
N LEU A 75 -11.22 0.20 -1.81
CA LEU A 75 -11.87 1.45 -2.21
C LEU A 75 -11.98 1.55 -3.74
N MET A 76 -10.94 1.16 -4.45
CA MET A 76 -10.94 1.14 -5.92
C MET A 76 -11.94 0.11 -6.48
N ALA A 77 -12.11 -1.03 -5.79
CA ALA A 77 -13.08 -2.06 -6.16
C ALA A 77 -14.53 -1.67 -5.83
N ALA A 78 -14.76 -0.91 -4.76
CA ALA A 78 -16.09 -0.44 -4.37
C ALA A 78 -16.67 0.61 -5.34
N GLY A 79 -15.83 1.22 -6.19
CA GLY A 79 -16.23 2.28 -7.09
C GLY A 79 -16.61 3.58 -6.36
N PRO A 80 -16.90 4.67 -7.08
CA PRO A 80 -17.39 5.90 -6.46
C PRO A 80 -18.69 5.59 -5.73
N PRO A 81 -18.92 6.11 -4.51
CA PRO A 81 -20.22 5.95 -3.86
C PRO A 81 -21.30 6.52 -4.79
N ASP A 82 -22.41 5.80 -4.97
CA ASP A 82 -23.58 6.18 -5.79
C ASP A 82 -24.23 7.52 -5.40
N GLY A 83 -23.65 8.26 -4.45
CA GLY A 83 -23.91 9.68 -4.21
C GLY A 83 -23.13 10.57 -5.17
N GLY A 84 -23.58 10.68 -6.43
CA GLY A 84 -22.95 11.48 -7.49
C GLY A 84 -22.65 12.95 -7.18
N ARG A 85 -23.13 13.50 -6.06
CA ARG A 85 -22.77 14.84 -5.56
C ARG A 85 -21.61 14.85 -4.56
N SER A 86 -21.44 13.81 -3.73
CA SER A 86 -20.32 13.72 -2.78
C SER A 86 -19.06 13.22 -3.47
N GLY A 87 -19.18 12.19 -4.33
CA GLY A 87 -18.06 11.69 -5.12
C GLY A 87 -17.48 12.75 -6.08
N THR A 88 -18.32 13.61 -6.66
CA THR A 88 -17.86 14.70 -7.54
C THR A 88 -17.21 15.85 -6.80
N VAL A 89 -17.60 16.14 -5.55
CA VAL A 89 -16.92 17.13 -4.71
C VAL A 89 -15.55 16.62 -4.32
N TRP A 90 -15.46 15.39 -3.79
CA TRP A 90 -14.19 14.76 -3.44
C TRP A 90 -13.24 14.68 -4.63
N ALA A 91 -13.73 14.23 -5.79
CA ALA A 91 -12.92 14.15 -7.02
C ALA A 91 -12.42 15.52 -7.49
N ARG A 92 -13.23 16.59 -7.40
CA ARG A 92 -12.79 17.96 -7.77
C ARG A 92 -11.75 18.50 -6.80
N THR A 93 -11.92 18.27 -5.50
CA THR A 93 -10.96 18.72 -4.48
C THR A 93 -9.62 17.99 -4.65
N TRP A 94 -9.67 16.68 -4.94
CA TRP A 94 -8.47 15.90 -5.24
C TRP A 94 -7.79 16.34 -6.54
N ALA A 95 -8.56 16.58 -7.60
CA ALA A 95 -8.03 17.07 -8.87
C ALA A 95 -7.31 18.41 -8.70
N ALA A 96 -7.87 19.36 -7.94
CA ALA A 96 -7.23 20.65 -7.68
C ALA A 96 -5.87 20.52 -6.96
N PHE A 97 -5.66 19.44 -6.21
CA PHE A 97 -4.37 19.15 -5.56
C PHE A 97 -3.37 18.45 -6.50
N VAL A 98 -3.86 17.56 -7.37
CA VAL A 98 -3.02 16.72 -8.25
C VAL A 98 -2.67 17.41 -9.57
N GLU A 99 -3.56 18.24 -10.12
CA GLU A 99 -3.35 18.93 -11.40
C GLU A 99 -2.02 19.72 -11.43
N PRO A 100 -1.69 20.54 -10.40
CA PRO A 100 -0.43 21.28 -10.37
C PRO A 100 0.80 20.37 -10.39
N LEU A 101 0.74 19.23 -9.70
CA LEU A 101 1.83 18.26 -9.64
C LEU A 101 2.02 17.56 -10.99
N THR A 102 0.93 17.16 -11.64
CA THR A 102 0.98 16.53 -12.97
C THR A 102 1.46 17.49 -14.05
N ALA A 103 1.09 18.77 -13.99
CA ALA A 103 1.57 19.80 -14.90
C ALA A 103 3.09 20.02 -14.77
N TRP A 104 3.60 20.04 -13.54
CA TRP A 104 5.03 20.16 -13.26
C TRP A 104 5.84 18.96 -13.79
N ILE A 105 5.39 17.73 -13.53
CA ILE A 105 6.03 16.51 -14.05
C ILE A 105 5.98 16.48 -15.59
N GLY A 106 4.86 16.90 -16.19
CA GLY A 106 4.72 17.00 -17.64
C GLY A 106 5.66 18.03 -18.27
N GLY A 107 5.96 19.12 -17.57
CA GLY A 107 6.94 20.12 -17.98
C GLY A 107 8.39 19.63 -17.92
N LEU A 108 8.73 18.80 -16.93
CA LEU A 108 10.06 18.19 -16.79
C LEU A 108 10.36 17.10 -17.83
N ARG A 109 9.33 16.58 -18.49
CA ARG A 109 9.44 15.50 -19.48
C ARG A 109 9.58 16.00 -20.92
N ARG A 110 9.53 17.32 -21.16
CA ARG A 110 9.68 17.95 -22.49
C ARG A 110 11.09 18.49 -22.71
#